data_AF-A0A821MRP6-F1
#
_entry.id   AF-A0A821MRP6-F1
#
_cell.length_a   1.000
_cell.length_b   1.000
_cell.length_c   1.000
_cell.angle_alpha   90.00
_cell.angle_beta   90.00
_cell.angle_gamma   90.00
#
_symmetry.space_group_name_H-M   'P 1'
#
loop_
_entity.id
_entity.type
_entity.pdbx_description
1 polymer ?
#
loop_
_entity_poly.entity_id
_entity_poly.type
_entity_poly.pdbx_seq_one_letter_code
_entity_poly.pdbx_strand_id
1 'polypeptide(L)'
;ITDWWTDLWLNEGFARWIQYLAVDKCYPEFDIWTQYVADVFALFLISDALKSSHPIEVPIGHPDEIEEIFDVISYAKGASVIRMLHDYIGNDAFRQGLHNYLIEYSYKNTITENLASHLTKVSNKPINEIMSSWTLQM
;
A
#
# COMPACT_ATOMS: atom_id res chain seq x y z
N ILE A 1 6.78 12.27 -3.35
CA ILE A 1 5.40 12.81 -3.56
C ILE A 1 4.83 12.04 -4.73
N THR A 2 3.55 11.66 -4.72
CA THR A 2 2.95 10.92 -5.84
C THR A 2 2.79 11.83 -7.06
N ASP A 3 2.84 11.27 -8.27
CA ASP A 3 2.72 12.09 -9.49
C ASP A 3 1.29 12.64 -9.68
N TRP A 4 0.29 11.85 -9.30
CA TRP A 4 -1.12 12.25 -9.30
C TRP A 4 -1.90 11.61 -8.15
N TRP A 5 -3.18 11.95 -8.03
CA TRP A 5 -4.09 11.43 -7.00
C TRP A 5 -4.40 9.94 -7.17
N THR A 6 -4.26 9.39 -8.38
CA THR A 6 -4.41 7.95 -8.65
C THR A 6 -3.46 7.09 -7.81
N ASP A 7 -2.27 7.60 -7.47
CA ASP A 7 -1.29 6.90 -6.63
C ASP A 7 -1.40 7.27 -5.14
N LEU A 8 -2.45 7.98 -4.70
CA LEU A 8 -2.61 8.46 -3.31
C LEU A 8 -2.42 7.32 -2.27
N TRP A 9 -2.95 6.14 -2.57
CA TRP A 9 -2.84 4.94 -1.74
C TRP A 9 -1.40 4.58 -1.38
N LEU A 10 -0.43 4.92 -2.24
CA LEU A 10 0.98 4.66 -2.01
C LEU A 10 1.51 5.46 -0.82
N ASN A 11 1.00 6.67 -0.61
CA ASN A 11 1.32 7.48 0.56
C ASN A 11 0.50 6.98 1.77
N GLU A 12 -0.83 6.94 1.63
CA GLU A 12 -1.75 6.71 2.76
C GLU A 12 -1.70 5.27 3.27
N GLY A 13 -1.73 4.29 2.36
CA GLY A 13 -1.58 2.87 2.69
C GLY A 13 -0.21 2.56 3.28
N PHE A 14 0.87 3.18 2.77
CA PHE A 14 2.21 2.99 3.34
C PHE A 14 2.33 3.62 4.73
N ALA A 15 1.82 4.85 4.91
CA ALA A 15 1.79 5.52 6.21
C ALA A 15 0.98 4.69 7.22
N ARG A 16 -0.17 4.16 6.81
CA ARG A 16 -1.02 3.28 7.63
C ARG A 16 -0.32 1.97 7.96
N TRP A 17 0.41 1.33 7.04
CA TRP A 17 1.15 0.11 7.34
C TRP A 17 2.34 0.37 8.30
N ILE A 18 3.16 1.39 8.01
CA ILE A 18 4.40 1.63 8.76
C ILE A 18 4.11 2.05 10.21
N GLN A 19 2.99 2.72 10.49
CA GLN A 19 2.60 3.02 11.88
C GLN A 19 2.37 1.75 12.72
N TYR A 20 1.76 0.70 12.15
CA TYR A 20 1.53 -0.57 12.87
C TYR A 20 2.85 -1.31 13.06
N LEU A 21 3.69 -1.34 12.03
CA LEU A 21 5.03 -1.93 12.15
C LEU A 21 5.86 -1.21 13.22
N ALA A 22 5.81 0.12 13.27
CA ALA A 22 6.52 0.89 14.28
C ALA A 22 6.02 0.59 15.70
N VAL A 23 4.69 0.54 15.90
CA VAL A 23 4.11 0.17 17.21
C VAL A 23 4.50 -1.24 17.61
N ASP A 24 4.44 -2.21 16.70
CA ASP A 24 4.88 -3.60 16.96
C ASP A 24 6.36 -3.67 17.40
N LYS A 25 7.23 -2.86 16.79
CA LYS A 25 8.65 -2.80 17.16
C LYS A 25 8.93 -2.07 18.46
N CYS A 26 8.18 -1.02 18.77
CA CYS A 26 8.39 -0.21 19.97
C CYS A 26 7.69 -0.80 21.21
N TYR A 27 6.53 -1.44 21.02
CA TYR A 27 5.64 -1.95 22.07
C TYR A 27 5.09 -3.34 21.67
N PRO A 28 5.96 -4.38 21.55
CA PRO A 28 5.54 -5.71 21.13
C PRO A 28 4.48 -6.34 22.04
N GLU A 29 4.40 -5.92 23.30
CA GLU A 29 3.40 -6.36 24.28
C GLU A 29 1.95 -5.95 23.93
N PHE A 30 1.76 -5.00 23.02
CA PHE A 30 0.42 -4.57 22.59
C PHE A 30 -0.26 -5.56 21.64
N ASP A 31 0.51 -6.47 21.02
CA ASP A 31 0.01 -7.40 20.01
C ASP A 31 -0.84 -6.66 18.93
N ILE A 32 -0.26 -5.57 18.41
CA ILE A 32 -0.99 -4.63 17.56
C ILE A 32 -1.44 -5.25 16.24
N TRP A 33 -0.78 -6.34 15.80
CA TRP A 33 -1.18 -7.07 14.59
C TRP A 33 -2.46 -7.87 14.79
N THR A 34 -2.74 -8.39 15.99
CA THR A 34 -4.06 -8.98 16.30
C THR A 34 -5.16 -7.93 16.22
N GLN A 35 -4.91 -6.73 16.75
CA GLN A 35 -5.84 -5.60 16.63
C GLN A 35 -6.01 -5.16 15.17
N TYR A 36 -4.92 -5.12 14.38
CA TYR A 36 -4.96 -4.82 12.95
C TYR A 36 -5.93 -5.74 12.20
N VAL A 37 -5.95 -7.04 12.52
CA VAL A 37 -6.86 -8.00 11.88
C VAL A 37 -8.33 -7.66 12.17
N ALA A 38 -8.65 -7.29 13.42
CA ALA A 38 -10.00 -6.96 13.81
C ALA A 38 -10.46 -5.59 13.24
N ASP A 39 -9.61 -4.57 13.29
CA ASP A 39 -10.03 -3.19 13.06
C ASP A 39 -9.77 -2.69 11.64
N VAL A 40 -8.71 -3.18 10.99
CA VAL A 40 -8.29 -2.74 9.66
C VAL A 40 -8.64 -3.79 8.62
N PHE A 41 -8.22 -5.03 8.85
CA PHE A 41 -8.37 -6.10 7.87
C PHE A 41 -9.84 -6.49 7.66
N ALA A 42 -10.59 -6.72 8.75
CA ALA A 42 -12.01 -7.05 8.64
C ALA A 42 -12.83 -5.91 8.02
N LEU A 43 -12.50 -4.65 8.37
CA LEU A 43 -13.18 -3.47 7.85
C LEU A 43 -13.06 -3.36 6.32
N PHE A 44 -11.85 -3.48 5.77
CA PHE A 44 -11.69 -3.37 4.33
C PHE A 44 -12.32 -4.56 3.60
N LEU A 45 -12.25 -5.78 4.15
CA LEU A 45 -12.87 -6.95 3.50
C LEU A 45 -14.38 -6.78 3.32
N ILE A 46 -15.05 -6.19 4.30
CA ILE A 46 -16.49 -5.91 4.19
C ILE A 46 -16.76 -4.85 3.12
N SER A 47 -15.96 -3.79 3.07
CA SER A 47 -16.12 -2.71 2.08
C SER A 47 -15.83 -3.20 0.65
N ASP A 48 -14.75 -3.95 0.48
CA ASP A 48 -14.27 -4.43 -0.81
C ASP A 48 -15.15 -5.53 -1.41
N ALA A 49 -15.93 -6.23 -0.56
CA ALA A 49 -16.91 -7.21 -1.01
C ALA A 49 -18.18 -6.58 -1.65
N LEU A 50 -18.35 -5.26 -1.56
CA LEU A 50 -19.51 -4.57 -2.13
C LEU A 50 -19.33 -4.29 -3.63
N LYS A 51 -20.41 -4.39 -4.38
CA LYS A 51 -20.43 -4.00 -5.81
C LYS A 51 -20.12 -2.51 -6.05
N SER A 52 -20.32 -1.69 -5.02
CA SER A 52 -20.03 -0.26 -5.03
C SER A 52 -18.59 0.06 -4.60
N SER A 53 -17.75 -0.96 -4.33
CA SER A 53 -16.32 -0.76 -4.12
C SER A 53 -15.65 -0.25 -5.40
N HIS A 54 -14.35 0.05 -5.30
CA HIS A 54 -13.50 0.43 -6.42
C HIS A 54 -12.11 -0.23 -6.29
N PRO A 55 -11.34 -0.32 -7.40
CA PRO A 55 -9.91 -0.65 -7.35
C PRO A 55 -9.14 0.35 -6.48
N ILE A 56 -7.97 -0.03 -5.98
CA ILE A 56 -7.13 0.88 -5.18
C ILE A 56 -6.68 2.08 -6.03
N GLU A 57 -6.27 1.84 -7.27
CA GLU A 57 -5.91 2.89 -8.21
C GLU A 57 -7.15 3.32 -9.01
N VAL A 58 -7.63 4.54 -8.73
CA VAL A 58 -8.76 5.14 -9.44
C VAL A 58 -8.26 6.25 -10.35
N PRO A 59 -8.60 6.25 -11.66
CA PRO A 59 -8.32 7.38 -12.53
C PRO A 59 -9.10 8.61 -12.08
N ILE A 60 -8.39 9.66 -11.66
CA ILE A 60 -9.00 10.93 -11.21
C ILE A 60 -8.92 11.94 -12.35
N GLY A 61 -10.08 12.26 -12.94
CA GLY A 61 -10.21 13.20 -14.05
C GLY A 61 -10.45 14.64 -13.60
N HIS A 62 -11.12 14.83 -12.46
CA HIS A 62 -11.42 16.14 -11.89
C HIS A 62 -11.08 16.19 -10.38
N PRO A 63 -10.57 17.32 -9.85
CA PRO A 63 -10.23 17.44 -8.43
C PRO A 63 -11.37 17.15 -7.45
N ASP A 64 -12.62 17.32 -7.86
CA ASP A 64 -13.77 17.05 -6.98
C ASP A 64 -13.93 15.55 -6.68
N GLU A 65 -13.36 14.67 -7.50
CA GLU A 65 -13.37 13.20 -7.32
C GLU A 65 -12.35 12.75 -6.26
N ILE A 66 -11.47 13.65 -5.81
CA ILE A 66 -10.41 13.31 -4.84
C ILE A 66 -11.01 12.86 -3.50
N GLU A 67 -12.13 13.45 -3.05
CA GLU A 67 -12.76 13.04 -1.79
C GLU A 67 -13.26 11.59 -1.83
N GLU A 68 -13.56 11.05 -3.01
CA GLU A 68 -14.08 9.69 -3.17
C GLU A 68 -13.01 8.63 -2.88
N ILE A 69 -11.72 8.95 -3.04
CA ILE A 69 -10.61 8.03 -2.79
C ILE A 69 -10.02 8.18 -1.38
N PHE A 70 -10.50 9.14 -0.57
CA PHE A 70 -10.14 9.27 0.84
C PHE A 70 -10.98 8.33 1.72
N ASP A 71 -10.84 7.03 1.46
CA ASP A 71 -11.81 6.03 1.91
C ASP A 71 -11.16 4.80 2.58
N VAL A 72 -11.96 3.77 2.89
CA VAL A 72 -11.46 2.54 3.50
C VAL A 72 -10.55 1.76 2.53
N ILE A 73 -10.79 1.81 1.23
CA ILE A 73 -10.01 1.06 0.24
C ILE A 73 -8.59 1.62 0.14
N SER A 74 -8.41 2.92 -0.08
CA SER A 74 -7.08 3.54 -0.22
C SER A 74 -6.20 3.35 1.02
N TYR A 75 -6.80 3.39 2.22
CA TYR A 75 -6.08 3.26 3.48
C TYR A 75 -5.91 1.81 3.93
N ALA A 76 -7.00 1.08 4.13
CA ALA A 76 -6.99 -0.21 4.80
C ALA A 76 -6.67 -1.37 3.84
N LYS A 77 -7.21 -1.37 2.61
CA LYS A 77 -6.82 -2.34 1.58
C LYS A 77 -5.38 -2.07 1.14
N GLY A 78 -5.03 -0.80 0.89
CA GLY A 78 -3.66 -0.36 0.58
C GLY A 78 -2.61 -0.84 1.60
N ALA A 79 -2.83 -0.57 2.90
CA ALA A 79 -1.94 -1.05 3.96
C ALA A 79 -1.84 -2.58 4.02
N SER A 80 -2.95 -3.28 3.75
CA SER A 80 -2.99 -4.75 3.79
C SER A 80 -2.25 -5.38 2.61
N VAL A 81 -2.31 -4.78 1.42
CA VAL A 81 -1.50 -5.18 0.27
C VAL A 81 -0.02 -4.96 0.56
N ILE A 82 0.36 -3.83 1.14
CA ILE A 82 1.77 -3.56 1.52
C ILE A 82 2.26 -4.56 2.55
N ARG A 83 1.44 -4.88 3.57
CA ARG A 83 1.76 -5.91 4.56
C ARG A 83 1.98 -7.27 3.91
N MET A 84 1.06 -7.68 3.03
CA MET A 84 1.18 -8.95 2.29
C MET A 84 2.47 -8.99 1.45
N LEU A 85 2.80 -7.90 0.75
CA LEU A 85 4.03 -7.80 -0.04
C LEU A 85 5.28 -7.86 0.82
N HIS A 86 5.29 -7.13 1.95
CA HIS A 86 6.39 -7.17 2.91
C HIS A 86 6.66 -8.60 3.41
N ASP A 87 5.60 -9.32 3.81
CA ASP A 87 5.71 -10.68 4.32
C ASP A 87 6.10 -11.67 3.20
N TYR A 88 5.58 -11.48 1.99
CA TYR A 88 5.92 -12.30 0.82
C TYR A 88 7.36 -12.10 0.35
N ILE A 89 7.84 -10.86 0.29
CA ILE A 89 9.20 -10.52 -0.16
C ILE A 89 10.24 -10.85 0.91
N GLY A 90 9.89 -10.64 2.18
CA GLY A 90 10.79 -10.72 3.31
C GLY A 90 11.43 -9.37 3.65
N ASN A 91 11.65 -9.15 4.95
CA ASN A 91 12.08 -7.86 5.52
C ASN A 91 13.31 -7.25 4.83
N ASP A 92 14.36 -8.03 4.60
CA ASP A 92 15.64 -7.49 4.11
C ASP A 92 15.54 -7.02 2.65
N ALA A 93 14.93 -7.84 1.78
CA ALA A 93 14.72 -7.50 0.38
C ALA A 93 13.70 -6.35 0.23
N PHE A 94 12.65 -6.33 1.04
CA PHE A 94 11.66 -5.25 1.04
C PHE A 94 12.30 -3.92 1.44
N ARG A 95 13.05 -3.92 2.55
CA ARG A 95 13.75 -2.72 3.04
C ARG A 95 14.77 -2.22 2.04
N GLN A 96 15.54 -3.10 1.40
CA GLN A 96 16.52 -2.70 0.39
C GLN A 96 15.84 -2.14 -0.87
N GLY A 97 14.75 -2.75 -1.34
CA GLY A 97 13.97 -2.24 -2.47
C GLY A 97 13.37 -0.87 -2.17
N LEU A 98 12.76 -0.70 -1.00
CA LEU A 98 12.24 0.59 -0.54
C LEU A 98 13.33 1.65 -0.41
N HIS A 99 14.50 1.29 0.14
CA HIS A 99 15.63 2.22 0.23
C HIS A 99 16.09 2.70 -1.15
N ASN A 100 16.27 1.78 -2.10
CA ASN A 100 16.68 2.12 -3.46
C ASN A 100 15.68 3.06 -4.14
N TYR A 101 14.39 2.75 -3.99
CA TYR A 101 13.29 3.57 -4.50
C TYR A 101 13.32 4.99 -3.90
N LEU A 102 13.43 5.13 -2.57
CA LEU A 102 13.46 6.44 -1.91
C LEU A 102 14.67 7.29 -2.30
N ILE A 103 15.83 6.66 -2.54
CA ILE A 103 17.03 7.35 -3.03
C ILE A 103 16.82 7.84 -4.47
N GLU A 104 16.30 7.00 -5.37
CA GLU A 104 16.15 7.33 -6.80
C GLU A 104 15.12 8.46 -7.04
N TYR A 105 14.01 8.41 -6.32
CA TYR A 105 12.92 9.39 -6.41
C TYR A 105 12.98 10.49 -5.34
N SER A 106 14.13 10.64 -4.68
CA SER A 106 14.34 11.73 -3.73
C SER A 106 14.12 13.09 -4.41
N TYR A 107 13.30 13.94 -3.78
CA TYR A 107 12.90 15.25 -4.30
C TYR A 107 12.16 15.22 -5.66
N LYS A 108 11.58 14.07 -6.04
CA LYS A 108 10.81 13.89 -7.27
C LYS A 108 9.44 13.30 -7.01
N ASN A 109 8.63 13.29 -8.06
CA ASN A 109 7.38 12.56 -8.11
C ASN A 109 7.59 11.12 -8.58
N THR A 110 6.62 10.25 -8.28
CA THR A 110 6.69 8.82 -8.59
C THR A 110 5.29 8.21 -8.65
N ILE A 111 5.19 7.08 -9.34
CA ILE A 111 3.99 6.26 -9.51
C ILE A 111 4.16 4.88 -8.88
N THR A 112 3.07 4.13 -8.79
CA THR A 112 3.02 2.78 -8.20
C THR A 112 3.98 1.80 -8.90
N GLU A 113 4.08 1.82 -10.23
CA GLU A 113 4.95 0.90 -10.98
C GLU A 113 6.44 1.07 -10.66
N ASN A 114 6.85 2.27 -10.26
CA ASN A 114 8.24 2.52 -9.87
C ASN A 114 8.60 1.74 -8.61
N LEU A 115 7.76 1.81 -7.56
CA LEU A 115 7.97 1.04 -6.34
C LEU A 115 7.98 -0.46 -6.65
N ALA A 116 6.99 -0.93 -7.40
CA ALA A 116 6.86 -2.32 -7.79
C ALA A 116 8.13 -2.82 -8.52
N SER A 117 8.69 -1.99 -9.41
CA SER A 117 9.89 -2.31 -10.17
C SER A 117 11.13 -2.44 -9.29
N HIS A 118 11.29 -1.56 -8.29
CA HIS A 118 12.38 -1.67 -7.32
C HIS A 118 12.25 -2.92 -6.45
N LEU A 119 11.05 -3.25 -5.98
CA LEU A 119 10.80 -4.46 -5.20
C LEU A 119 11.02 -5.73 -6.03
N THR A 120 10.58 -5.75 -7.29
CA THR A 120 10.82 -6.84 -8.25
C THR A 120 12.32 -7.10 -8.42
N LYS A 121 13.10 -6.05 -8.70
CA LYS A 121 14.56 -6.15 -8.93
C LYS A 121 15.32 -6.73 -7.75
N VAL A 122 14.95 -6.34 -6.52
CA VAL A 122 15.67 -6.79 -5.31
C VAL A 122 15.22 -8.17 -4.86
N SER A 123 13.93 -8.48 -4.99
CA SER A 123 13.36 -9.74 -4.51
C SER A 123 13.47 -10.91 -5.49
N ASN A 124 13.69 -10.63 -6.79
CA ASN A 124 13.54 -11.60 -7.89
C ASN A 124 12.16 -12.31 -7.90
N LYS A 125 11.12 -11.59 -7.45
CA LYS A 125 9.72 -12.05 -7.47
C LYS A 125 8.89 -11.19 -8.42
N PRO A 126 7.77 -11.69 -8.96
CA PRO A 126 6.96 -10.95 -9.93
C PRO A 126 6.08 -9.87 -9.24
N ILE A 127 6.71 -8.92 -8.55
CA ILE A 127 5.99 -7.93 -7.72
C ILE A 127 5.16 -6.99 -8.57
N ASN A 128 5.61 -6.63 -9.78
CA ASN A 128 4.81 -5.84 -10.72
C ASN A 128 3.47 -6.52 -11.03
N GLU A 129 3.48 -7.80 -11.40
CA GLU A 129 2.26 -8.55 -11.74
C GLU A 129 1.33 -8.69 -10.52
N ILE A 130 1.91 -8.98 -9.36
CA ILE A 130 1.16 -9.07 -8.11
C ILE A 130 0.52 -7.73 -7.80
N MET A 131 1.29 -6.64 -7.74
CA MET A 131 0.75 -5.31 -7.43
C MET A 131 -0.36 -4.90 -8.38
N SER A 132 -0.17 -5.04 -9.69
CA SER A 132 -1.22 -4.74 -10.68
C SER A 132 -2.50 -5.54 -10.44
N SER A 133 -2.39 -6.83 -10.06
CA SER A 133 -3.57 -7.64 -9.73
C SER A 133 -4.27 -7.24 -8.43
N TRP A 134 -3.61 -6.54 -7.52
CA TRP A 134 -4.25 -6.10 -6.26
C TRP A 134 -4.70 -4.64 -6.30
N THR A 135 -4.16 -3.83 -7.22
CA THR A 135 -4.42 -2.38 -7.26
C THR A 135 -5.36 -1.96 -8.39
N LEU A 136 -5.37 -2.66 -9.53
CA LEU A 136 -6.08 -2.23 -10.75
C LEU A 136 -7.47 -2.89 -10.95
N GLN A 137 -7.87 -3.84 -10.10
CA GLN A 137 -9.11 -4.60 -10.26
C GLN A 137 -10.02 -4.60 -9.02
N MET A 138 -11.28 -4.96 -9.24
CA MET A 138 -12.32 -5.23 -8.23
C MET A 138 -12.23 -6.66 -7.71
#